data_AF-A0A2N5YJE5-F1
#
_entry.id   AF-A0A2N5YJE5-F1
#
_cell.length_a   1.000
_cell.length_b   1.000
_cell.length_c   1.000
_cell.angle_alpha   90.00
_cell.angle_beta   90.00
_cell.angle_gamma   90.00
#
_symmetry.space_group_name_H-M   'P 1'
#
loop_
_entity.id
_entity.type
_entity.pdbx_description
1 polymer ?
#
loop_
_entity_poly.entity_id
_entity_poly.type
_entity_poly.pdbx_seq_one_letter_code
_entity_poly.pdbx_strand_id
1 'polypeptide(L)'
;MKDIKKMMPKVRSGFYLDETTMESKNPSLKYTDKSEDNTLMFFLDEDGICKYEKFMLDIDKAKYTVDTLTKNYKYLDDLKWEHDNGRKECLIQMKNSEWFFTVFITEIKD
;
A
#
# COMPACT_ATOMS: atom_id res chain seq x y z
N MET A 1 13.56 -5.04 -3.27
CA MET A 1 12.73 -5.71 -4.32
C MET A 1 12.53 -7.22 -4.11
N LYS A 2 13.60 -8.04 -3.98
CA LYS A 2 13.48 -9.52 -3.83
C LYS A 2 12.63 -9.96 -2.63
N ASP A 3 12.71 -9.22 -1.52
CA ASP A 3 11.95 -9.55 -0.31
C ASP A 3 10.45 -9.34 -0.49
N ILE A 4 10.03 -8.29 -1.19
CA ILE A 4 8.61 -8.01 -1.48
C ILE A 4 8.02 -9.14 -2.33
N LYS A 5 8.70 -9.53 -3.42
CA LYS A 5 8.26 -10.64 -4.27
C LYS A 5 8.16 -11.97 -3.52
N LYS A 6 9.02 -12.20 -2.53
CA LYS A 6 9.02 -13.41 -1.69
C LYS A 6 7.93 -13.39 -0.60
N MET A 7 7.64 -12.22 -0.04
CA MET A 7 6.71 -12.06 1.08
C MET A 7 5.26 -11.95 0.62
N MET A 8 5.01 -11.31 -0.52
CA MET A 8 3.66 -11.05 -1.02
C MET A 8 2.78 -12.30 -1.12
N PRO A 9 3.22 -13.42 -1.72
CA PRO A 9 2.41 -14.64 -1.78
C PRO A 9 2.05 -15.22 -0.41
N LYS A 10 2.83 -14.92 0.64
CA LYS A 10 2.62 -15.41 2.00
C LYS A 10 1.66 -14.53 2.79
N VAL A 11 1.75 -13.22 2.59
CA VAL A 11 0.97 -12.22 3.35
C VAL A 11 -0.37 -11.93 2.67
N ARG A 12 -0.40 -11.95 1.34
CA ARG A 12 -1.57 -11.64 0.51
C ARG A 12 -1.65 -12.62 -0.68
N SER A 13 -1.95 -13.88 -0.39
CA SER A 13 -2.00 -14.96 -1.40
C SER A 13 -3.02 -14.76 -2.53
N GLY A 14 -4.00 -13.87 -2.34
CA GLY A 14 -4.97 -13.49 -3.36
C GLY A 14 -4.48 -12.44 -4.37
N PHE A 15 -3.25 -11.93 -4.21
CA PHE A 15 -2.65 -10.92 -5.08
C PHE A 15 -1.56 -11.54 -5.96
N TYR A 16 -1.54 -11.14 -7.23
CA TYR A 16 -0.63 -11.64 -8.26
C TYR A 16 0.21 -10.49 -8.82
N LEU A 17 1.49 -10.75 -9.10
CA LEU A 17 2.38 -9.75 -9.67
C LEU A 17 1.97 -9.45 -11.11
N ASP A 18 1.78 -8.18 -11.43
CA ASP A 18 1.62 -7.68 -12.79
C ASP A 18 3.02 -7.40 -13.36
N GLU A 19 3.47 -8.23 -14.30
CA GLU A 19 4.80 -8.13 -14.90
C GLU A 19 4.89 -7.06 -16.00
N THR A 20 3.76 -6.48 -16.42
CA THR A 20 3.72 -5.50 -17.52
C THR A 20 4.32 -4.14 -17.14
N THR A 21 4.41 -3.82 -15.84
CA THR A 21 4.91 -2.53 -15.36
C THR A 21 6.43 -2.49 -15.13
N MET A 22 7.14 -3.59 -15.39
CA MET A 22 8.57 -3.72 -15.06
C MET A 22 9.52 -2.94 -15.98
N GLU A 23 9.07 -2.43 -17.13
CA GLU A 23 9.92 -1.71 -18.10
C GLU A 23 9.92 -0.18 -17.94
N SER A 24 9.24 0.37 -16.92
CA SER A 24 9.12 1.83 -16.75
C SER A 24 10.31 2.46 -16.01
N LYS A 25 10.59 3.75 -16.30
CA LYS A 25 11.66 4.54 -15.66
C LYS A 25 11.56 4.65 -14.13
N ASN A 26 10.41 4.30 -13.54
CA ASN A 26 10.19 4.26 -12.10
C ASN A 26 9.95 2.80 -11.69
N PRO A 27 10.92 2.13 -11.04
CA PRO A 27 10.76 0.73 -10.66
C PRO A 27 9.62 0.60 -9.65
N SER A 28 8.52 -0.01 -10.09
CA SER A 28 7.39 -0.33 -9.22
C SER A 28 6.98 -1.78 -9.38
N LEU A 29 6.56 -2.38 -8.28
CA LEU A 29 5.91 -3.69 -8.29
C LEU A 29 4.42 -3.48 -8.13
N LYS A 30 3.65 -3.81 -9.17
CA LYS A 30 2.19 -3.78 -9.13
C LYS A 30 1.68 -5.19 -8.87
N TYR A 31 0.71 -5.29 -7.97
CA TYR A 31 -0.02 -6.51 -7.68
C TYR A 31 -1.51 -6.26 -7.79
N THR A 32 -2.24 -7.17 -8.42
CA THR A 32 -3.70 -7.12 -8.51
C THR A 32 -4.31 -8.37 -7.91
N ASP A 33 -5.52 -8.27 -7.36
CA ASP A 33 -6.28 -9.44 -7.01
C ASP A 33 -6.95 -10.08 -8.24
N LYS A 34 -7.57 -11.25 -8.05
CA LYS A 34 -8.14 -12.04 -9.15
C LYS A 34 -9.23 -11.29 -9.95
N SER A 35 -10.00 -10.41 -9.30
CA SER A 35 -11.03 -9.61 -9.97
C SER A 35 -10.49 -8.29 -10.52
N GLU A 36 -9.22 -7.97 -10.25
CA GLU A 36 -8.55 -6.71 -10.63
C GLU A 36 -9.14 -5.44 -10.01
N ASP A 37 -10.11 -5.57 -9.10
CA ASP A 37 -10.73 -4.44 -8.40
C ASP A 37 -9.79 -3.82 -7.36
N ASN A 38 -8.76 -4.56 -6.94
CA ASN A 38 -7.84 -4.11 -5.89
C ASN A 38 -6.41 -4.17 -6.38
N THR A 39 -5.71 -3.04 -6.26
CA THR A 39 -4.34 -2.89 -6.76
C THR A 39 -3.42 -2.44 -5.63
N LEU A 40 -2.37 -3.21 -5.37
CA LEU A 40 -1.30 -2.86 -4.44
C LEU A 40 -0.02 -2.56 -5.23
N MET A 41 0.58 -1.40 -4.99
CA MET A 41 1.80 -0.96 -5.66
C MET A 41 2.88 -0.62 -4.65
N PHE A 42 4.10 -1.09 -4.92
CA PHE A 42 5.30 -0.73 -4.20
C PHE A 42 6.18 0.13 -5.10
N PHE A 43 6.45 1.36 -4.70
CA PHE A 43 7.34 2.27 -5.41
C PHE A 43 8.73 2.18 -4.82
N LEU A 44 9.71 1.86 -5.67
CA LEU A 44 11.08 1.61 -5.28
C LEU A 44 11.99 2.75 -5.74
N ASP A 45 13.09 2.98 -5.03
CA ASP A 45 14.21 3.76 -5.53
C ASP A 45 15.13 2.92 -6.45
N GLU A 46 16.21 3.53 -6.93
CA GLU A 46 17.21 2.91 -7.80
C GLU A 46 17.92 1.72 -7.11
N ASP A 47 18.03 1.73 -5.78
CA ASP A 47 18.58 0.63 -4.98
C ASP A 47 17.55 -0.48 -4.71
N GLY A 48 16.31 -0.31 -5.19
CA GLY A 48 15.23 -1.27 -5.01
C GLY A 48 14.63 -1.27 -3.60
N ILE A 49 14.86 -0.23 -2.81
CA ILE A 49 14.26 0.02 -1.49
C ILE A 49 12.88 0.62 -1.70
N CYS A 50 11.87 0.05 -1.02
CA CYS A 50 10.52 0.62 -1.08
C CYS A 50 10.48 1.94 -0.33
N LYS A 51 10.09 3.01 -1.03
CA LYS A 51 9.90 4.33 -0.42
C LYS A 51 8.47 4.58 0.01
N TYR A 52 7.53 3.89 -0.63
CA TYR A 52 6.13 4.19 -0.51
C TYR A 52 5.24 3.10 -1.13
N GLU A 53 4.10 2.86 -0.50
CA GLU A 53 3.08 1.90 -0.95
C GLU A 53 1.75 2.59 -1.26
N LYS A 54 1.07 2.17 -2.34
CA LYS A 54 -0.33 2.50 -2.62
C LYS A 54 -1.17 1.24 -2.59
N PHE A 55 -2.30 1.28 -1.90
CA PHE A 55 -3.33 0.27 -2.00
C PHE A 55 -4.65 0.90 -2.46
N MET A 56 -4.98 0.68 -3.73
CA MET A 56 -6.27 1.04 -4.30
C MET A 56 -7.28 -0.07 -4.04
N LEU A 57 -8.43 0.31 -3.49
CA LEU A 57 -9.45 -0.60 -3.00
C LEU A 57 -10.83 -0.11 -3.45
N ASP A 58 -11.71 -1.05 -3.74
CA ASP A 58 -13.13 -0.79 -3.98
C ASP A 58 -13.78 -0.03 -2.80
N ILE A 59 -14.66 0.94 -3.11
CA ILE A 59 -15.29 1.81 -2.12
C ILE A 59 -16.08 1.05 -1.04
N ASP A 60 -16.61 -0.13 -1.33
CA ASP A 60 -17.35 -0.96 -0.38
C ASP A 60 -16.47 -1.41 0.79
N LYS A 61 -15.14 -1.38 0.63
CA LYS A 61 -14.17 -1.72 1.68
C LYS A 61 -13.80 -0.53 2.57
N ALA A 62 -14.29 0.68 2.29
CA ALA A 62 -13.84 1.91 2.94
C ALA A 62 -14.06 1.88 4.45
N LYS A 63 -15.30 1.59 4.88
CA LYS A 63 -15.64 1.53 6.31
C LYS A 63 -14.79 0.49 7.06
N TYR A 64 -14.72 -0.73 6.52
CA TYR A 64 -13.93 -1.80 7.12
C TYR A 64 -12.45 -1.42 7.23
N THR A 65 -11.92 -0.73 6.22
CA THR A 65 -10.52 -0.27 6.22
C THR A 65 -10.29 0.79 7.28
N VAL A 66 -11.15 1.81 7.39
CA VAL A 66 -11.07 2.82 8.46
C VAL A 66 -11.12 2.19 9.84
N ASP A 67 -12.07 1.28 10.08
CA ASP A 67 -12.23 0.59 11.35
C ASP A 67 -10.97 -0.24 11.68
N THR A 68 -10.38 -0.91 10.67
CA THR A 68 -9.15 -1.68 10.81
C THR A 68 -7.95 -0.79 11.11
N LEU A 69 -7.76 0.30 10.36
CA LEU A 69 -6.62 1.19 10.56
C LEU A 69 -6.68 1.84 11.94
N THR A 70 -7.86 2.31 12.35
CA THR A 70 -8.07 2.96 13.65
C THR A 70 -7.86 2.00 14.81
N LYS A 71 -8.17 0.71 14.63
CA LYS A 71 -7.93 -0.31 15.65
C LYS A 71 -6.44 -0.62 15.84
N ASN A 72 -5.65 -0.56 14.77
CA ASN A 72 -4.27 -1.04 14.76
C ASN A 72 -3.20 0.07 14.81
N TYR A 73 -3.58 1.30 14.49
CA TYR A 73 -2.66 2.43 14.35
C TYR A 73 -3.19 3.66 15.07
N LYS A 74 -2.28 4.58 15.42
CA LYS A 74 -2.62 5.80 16.12
C LYS A 74 -3.29 6.76 15.14
N TYR A 75 -4.59 6.97 15.30
CA TYR A 75 -5.31 7.97 14.51
C TYR A 75 -4.80 9.38 14.82
N LEU A 76 -4.63 10.19 13.77
CA LEU A 76 -4.24 11.59 13.88
C LEU A 76 -5.45 12.48 13.56
N ASP A 77 -5.67 12.76 12.28
CA ASP A 77 -6.76 13.56 11.72
C ASP A 77 -7.01 13.18 10.26
N ASP A 78 -8.08 13.68 9.62
CA ASP A 78 -8.27 13.66 8.16
C ASP A 78 -7.95 12.32 7.45
N LEU A 79 -8.37 11.21 8.06
CA LEU A 79 -8.09 9.85 7.60
C LEU A 79 -6.57 9.58 7.47
N LYS A 80 -5.83 9.99 8.50
CA LYS A 80 -4.41 9.72 8.68
C LYS A 80 -4.17 8.96 9.97
N TRP A 81 -3.22 8.05 9.92
CA TRP A 81 -2.73 7.28 11.06
C TRP A 81 -1.22 7.25 11.06
N GLU A 82 -0.66 7.13 12.26
CA GLU A 82 0.76 6.93 12.49
C GLU A 82 1.02 5.47 12.88
N HIS A 83 2.06 4.90 12.29
CA HIS A 83 2.56 3.57 12.60
C HIS A 83 4.06 3.61 12.84
N ASP A 84 4.49 3.27 14.05
CA ASP A 84 5.88 2.94 14.33
C ASP A 84 6.10 1.44 14.07
N ASN A 85 6.94 1.13 13.08
CA ASN A 85 7.30 -0.25 12.75
C ASN A 85 8.55 -0.75 13.52
N GLY A 86 8.98 -0.02 14.55
CA GLY A 86 10.15 -0.29 15.38
C GLY A 86 11.48 0.13 14.74
N ARG A 87 11.45 0.70 13.54
CA ARG A 87 12.63 1.24 12.84
C ARG A 87 12.42 2.66 12.37
N LYS A 88 11.21 3.00 11.95
CA LYS A 88 10.82 4.31 11.42
C LYS A 88 9.33 4.56 11.67
N GLU A 89 8.99 5.83 11.82
CA GLU A 89 7.61 6.28 11.80
C GLU A 89 7.09 6.33 10.36
N CYS A 90 5.90 5.80 10.16
CA CYS A 90 5.19 5.81 8.89
C CYS A 90 3.87 6.56 9.02
N LEU A 91 3.56 7.36 8.01
CA LEU A 91 2.25 7.96 7.83
C LEU A 91 1.42 7.06 6.92
N ILE A 92 0.24 6.69 7.41
CA ILE A 92 -0.81 6.03 6.64
C ILE A 92 -1.87 7.08 6.32
N GLN A 93 -2.19 7.30 5.05
CA GLN A 93 -3.23 8.24 4.64
C GLN A 93 -4.24 7.55 3.73
N MET A 94 -5.53 7.71 4.00
CA MET A 94 -6.59 7.27 3.09
C MET A 94 -7.16 8.47 2.33
N LYS A 95 -7.27 8.34 1.00
CA LYS A 95 -7.92 9.33 0.13
C LYS A 95 -9.07 8.69 -0.61
N ASN A 96 -10.24 9.30 -0.50
CA ASN A 96 -11.46 8.84 -1.18
C ASN A 96 -11.54 9.46 -2.59
N SER A 97 -12.00 8.65 -3.53
CA SER A 97 -12.45 9.05 -4.86
C SER A 97 -13.92 8.64 -5.00
N GLU A 98 -14.54 8.95 -6.15
CA GLU A 98 -15.95 8.60 -6.41
C GLU A 98 -16.22 7.08 -6.41
N TRP A 99 -15.30 6.29 -6.98
CA TRP A 99 -15.51 4.86 -7.23
C TRP A 99 -14.58 3.93 -6.43
N PHE A 100 -13.57 4.50 -5.76
CA PHE A 100 -12.55 3.75 -5.05
C PHE A 100 -11.95 4.63 -3.96
N PHE A 101 -11.09 4.05 -3.13
CA PHE A 101 -10.19 4.82 -2.28
C PHE A 101 -8.78 4.29 -2.38
N THR A 102 -7.83 5.10 -1.95
CA THR A 102 -6.41 4.71 -1.92
C THR A 102 -5.87 4.90 -0.52
N VAL A 103 -5.23 3.86 0.01
CA VAL A 103 -4.39 3.94 1.20
C VAL A 103 -2.95 4.14 0.76
N PHE A 104 -2.33 5.21 1.24
CA PHE A 104 -0.93 5.56 1.04
C PHE A 104 -0.17 5.20 2.32
N ILE A 105 0.98 4.55 2.19
CA ILE A 105 1.90 4.32 3.30
C ILE A 105 3.24 4.92 2.92
N THR A 106 3.68 5.93 3.66
CA THR A 106 4.93 6.67 3.41
C THR A 106 5.76 6.73 4.68
N GLU A 107 7.07 6.55 4.57
CA GLU A 107 7.98 6.88 5.66
C GLU A 107 7.87 8.39 5.98
N ILE A 108 7.74 8.73 7.26
CA ILE A 108 7.90 10.12 7.72
C ILE A 108 9.40 10.40 7.65
N LYS A 109 9.79 11.38 6.82
CA LYS A 109 11.15 11.89 6.83
C LYS A 109 11.21 13.04 7.82
N ASP A 110 12.14 12.97 8.75
CA ASP A 110 12.59 14.13 9.55
C ASP A 110 13.09 15.26 8.63
#